data_AF-N9PHU1-F1
#
_entry.id   AF-N9PHU1-F1
#
_cell.length_a   1.000
_cell.length_b   1.000
_cell.length_c   1.000
_cell.angle_alpha   90.00
_cell.angle_beta   90.00
_cell.angle_gamma   90.00
#
_symmetry.space_group_name_H-M   'P 1'
#
loop_
_entity.id
_entity.type
_entity.pdbx_description
1 polymer ?
#
loop_
_entity_poly.entity_id
_entity_poly.type
_entity_poly.pdbx_seq_one_letter_code
_entity_poly.pdbx_strand_id
1 'polypeptide(L)'
;MVENNLNDEVIKIFIESRLVKYECFKQVQDYIGRSFNRCDVVFRLNERNLELVSVEENKVLQEVPIVDMEAKECMAFAKQAYMVFHQAICEIKKNH
;
A
#
# COMPACT_ATOMS: atom_id res chain seq x y z
N MET A 1 -12.17 -6.80 -18.30
CA MET A 1 -12.03 -5.54 -17.56
C MET A 1 -12.39 -5.86 -16.13
N VAL A 2 -11.42 -5.80 -15.22
CA VAL A 2 -11.70 -5.98 -13.79
C VAL A 2 -12.41 -4.69 -13.37
N GLU A 3 -13.70 -4.78 -13.05
CA GLU A 3 -14.39 -3.67 -12.39
C GLU A 3 -13.74 -3.51 -11.02
N ASN A 4 -12.90 -2.49 -10.87
CA ASN A 4 -12.36 -2.16 -9.55
C ASN A 4 -13.54 -1.76 -8.67
N ASN A 5 -13.74 -2.49 -7.59
CA ASN A 5 -14.77 -2.18 -6.62
C ASN A 5 -14.48 -0.78 -6.06
N LEU A 6 -15.47 0.10 -6.03
CA LEU A 6 -15.33 1.47 -5.52
C LEU A 6 -14.72 1.48 -4.11
N ASN A 7 -15.06 0.48 -3.28
CA ASN A 7 -14.49 0.33 -1.96
C ASN A 7 -12.98 0.10 -2.00
N ASP A 8 -12.51 -0.75 -2.92
CA ASP A 8 -11.09 -1.09 -3.06
C ASP A 8 -10.27 0.15 -3.47
N GLU A 9 -10.81 0.96 -4.38
CA GLU A 9 -10.21 2.24 -4.78
C GLU A 9 -10.18 3.27 -3.64
N VAL A 10 -11.28 3.40 -2.88
CA VAL A 10 -11.33 4.30 -1.71
C VAL A 10 -10.30 3.88 -0.65
N ILE A 11 -10.18 2.58 -0.39
CA ILE A 11 -9.19 2.03 0.53
C ILE A 11 -7.77 2.34 0.03
N LYS A 12 -7.48 2.05 -1.25
CA LYS A 12 -6.20 2.35 -1.89
C LYS A 12 -5.83 3.82 -1.75
N ILE A 13 -6.70 4.73 -2.17
CA ILE A 13 -6.48 6.18 -2.13
C ILE A 13 -6.22 6.66 -0.70
N PHE A 14 -6.95 6.13 0.28
CA PHE A 14 -6.72 6.49 1.68
C PHE A 14 -5.32 6.11 2.14
N ILE A 15 -4.88 4.89 1.84
CA ILE A 15 -3.55 4.39 2.22
C ILE A 15 -2.47 5.18 1.48
N GLU A 16 -2.63 5.41 0.17
CA GLU A 16 -1.68 6.21 -0.63
C GLU A 16 -1.50 7.62 -0.06
N SER A 17 -2.61 8.28 0.30
CA SER A 17 -2.58 9.61 0.91
C SER A 17 -1.80 9.63 2.23
N ARG A 18 -1.90 8.57 3.03
CA ARG A 18 -1.15 8.41 4.29
C ARG A 18 0.33 8.15 4.03
N LEU A 19 0.66 7.26 3.10
CA LEU A 19 2.03 6.94 2.72
C LEU A 19 2.77 8.17 2.16
N VAL A 20 2.10 8.98 1.35
CA VAL A 20 2.65 10.26 0.86
C VAL A 20 2.90 11.22 2.02
N LYS A 21 1.90 11.40 2.89
CA LYS A 21 1.94 12.40 3.97
C LYS A 21 2.94 12.06 5.08
N TYR A 22 3.01 10.78 5.47
CA TYR A 22 3.74 10.37 6.68
C TYR A 22 4.98 9.53 6.37
N GLU A 23 5.00 8.84 5.23
CA GLU A 23 6.09 7.95 4.85
C GLU A 23 6.90 8.47 3.66
N CYS A 24 6.71 9.73 3.25
CA CYS A 24 7.43 10.37 2.15
C CYS A 24 7.41 9.58 0.83
N PHE A 25 6.36 8.77 0.60
CA PHE A 25 6.14 8.16 -0.73
C PHE A 25 5.85 9.27 -1.74
N LYS A 26 6.22 9.03 -2.99
CA LYS A 26 5.99 9.94 -4.10
C LYS A 26 5.25 9.22 -5.21
N GLN A 27 4.41 9.95 -5.92
CA GLN A 27 3.80 9.46 -7.14
C GLN A 27 4.89 9.28 -8.20
N VAL A 28 4.93 8.09 -8.78
CA VAL A 28 5.79 7.71 -9.91
C VAL A 28 4.86 7.09 -10.95
N GLN A 29 4.52 7.87 -11.98
CA GLN A 29 3.52 7.48 -12.98
C GLN A 29 2.19 7.06 -12.31
N ASP A 30 1.82 5.80 -12.44
CA ASP A 30 0.52 5.24 -12.02
C ASP A 30 0.55 4.60 -10.63
N TYR A 31 1.68 4.66 -9.93
CA TYR A 31 1.84 4.11 -8.58
C TYR A 31 2.52 5.12 -7.64
N ILE A 32 2.56 4.80 -6.36
CA ILE A 32 3.40 5.52 -5.40
C ILE A 32 4.56 4.63 -4.96
N GLY A 33 5.73 5.25 -4.75
CA GLY A 33 6.91 4.54 -4.30
C GLY A 33 7.87 5.40 -3.50
N ARG A 34 8.83 4.73 -2.86
CA ARG A 34 9.92 5.33 -2.11
C ARG A 34 11.15 4.44 -2.16
N SER A 35 12.32 5.07 -2.28
CA SER A 35 13.61 4.40 -2.16
C SER A 35 14.12 4.44 -0.72
N PHE A 36 14.60 3.31 -0.21
CA PHE A 36 15.26 3.15 1.08
C PHE A 36 16.66 2.54 0.87
N ASN A 37 17.71 3.37 0.77
CA ASN A 37 19.10 2.94 0.63
C ASN A 37 19.31 1.74 -0.33
N ARG A 38 18.91 1.91 -1.60
CA ARG A 38 18.91 0.84 -2.64
C ARG A 38 17.88 -0.27 -2.36
N CYS A 39 16.71 0.13 -1.90
CA CYS A 39 15.55 -0.74 -1.83
C CYS A 39 14.37 0.11 -2.31
N ASP A 40 14.09 0.02 -3.60
CA ASP A 40 12.94 0.69 -4.20
C ASP A 40 11.65 -0.06 -3.86
N VAL A 41 10.80 0.58 -3.07
CA VAL A 41 9.53 0.01 -2.60
C VAL A 41 8.37 0.73 -3.26
N VAL A 42 7.41 -0.03 -3.79
CA VAL A 42 6.18 0.49 -4.39
C VAL A 42 4.95 -0.03 -3.66
N PHE A 43 3.91 0.79 -3.56
CA PHE A 43 2.60 0.37 -3.10
C PHE A 43 1.67 0.23 -4.30
N ARG A 44 0.93 -0.88 -4.37
CA ARG A 44 -0.03 -1.15 -5.44
C ARG A 44 -1.26 -1.91 -4.96
N LEU A 45 -2.34 -1.82 -5.72
CA LEU A 45 -3.48 -2.71 -5.64
C LEU A 45 -3.38 -3.70 -6.79
N ASN A 46 -3.31 -4.99 -6.48
CA ASN A 46 -3.26 -6.07 -7.44
C ASN A 46 -4.46 -6.99 -7.22
N GLU A 47 -5.39 -7.01 -8.18
CA GLU A 47 -6.73 -7.58 -8.02
C GLU A 47 -7.42 -7.00 -6.78
N ARG A 48 -7.45 -7.73 -5.67
CA ARG A 48 -7.99 -7.26 -4.38
C ARG A 48 -6.97 -7.38 -3.25
N ASN A 49 -5.69 -7.32 -3.57
CA ASN A 49 -4.59 -7.33 -2.60
C ASN A 49 -3.86 -5.99 -2.62
N LEU A 50 -3.78 -5.36 -1.46
CA LEU A 50 -2.93 -4.20 -1.25
C LEU A 50 -1.52 -4.72 -0.99
N GLU A 51 -0.54 -4.31 -1.78
CA GLU A 51 0.82 -4.86 -1.75
C GLU A 51 1.85 -3.74 -1.57
N LEU A 52 2.84 -3.97 -0.69
CA LEU A 52 4.15 -3.31 -0.73
C LEU A 52 5.14 -4.27 -1.39
N VAL A 53 5.83 -3.80 -2.42
CA VAL A 53 6.70 -4.63 -3.26
C VAL A 53 8.08 -4.01 -3.36
N SER A 54 9.12 -4.82 -3.19
CA SER A 54 10.49 -4.46 -3.58
C SER A 54 10.63 -4.65 -5.08
N VAL A 55 10.93 -3.57 -5.79
CA VAL A 55 11.13 -3.58 -7.24
C VAL A 55 12.39 -4.34 -7.61
N GLU A 56 13.46 -4.17 -6.82
CA GLU A 56 14.76 -4.78 -7.07
C GLU A 56 14.73 -6.31 -6.89
N GLU A 57 14.04 -6.78 -5.85
CA GLU A 57 13.90 -8.22 -5.56
C GLU A 57 12.72 -8.87 -6.29
N ASN A 58 11.89 -8.07 -6.97
CA ASN A 58 10.59 -8.49 -7.52
C ASN A 58 9.77 -9.29 -6.51
N LYS A 59 9.72 -8.81 -5.26
CA LYS A 59 9.19 -9.55 -4.11
C LYS A 59 8.15 -8.74 -3.36
N VAL A 60 7.03 -9.37 -3.04
CA VAL A 60 6.02 -8.81 -2.12
C VAL A 60 6.59 -8.81 -0.70
N LEU A 61 6.77 -7.63 -0.14
CA LEU A 61 7.29 -7.42 1.22
C LEU A 61 6.18 -7.53 2.26
N GLN A 62 4.99 -7.02 1.92
CA GLN A 62 3.80 -7.09 2.76
C GLN A 62 2.56 -7.03 1.86
N GLU A 63 1.55 -7.83 2.21
CA GLU A 63 0.25 -7.78 1.56
C GLU A 63 -0.89 -7.73 2.58
N VAL A 64 -2.02 -7.15 2.18
CA VAL A 64 -3.27 -7.14 2.92
C VAL A 64 -4.41 -7.43 1.93
N PRO A 65 -5.09 -8.59 2.01
CA PRO A 65 -6.23 -8.89 1.16
C PRO A 65 -7.45 -8.04 1.56
N ILE A 66 -8.10 -7.46 0.56
CA ILE A 66 -9.37 -6.75 0.73
C ILE A 66 -10.49 -7.80 0.71
N VAL A 67 -11.17 -7.92 1.84
CA VAL A 67 -12.36 -8.78 1.98
C VAL A 67 -13.61 -8.02 1.59
N ASP A 68 -14.68 -8.75 1.27
CA ASP A 68 -15.99 -8.13 1.07
C ASP A 68 -16.46 -7.47 2.38
N MET A 69 -16.82 -6.19 2.27
CA MET A 69 -17.23 -5.37 3.41
C MET A 69 -18.26 -4.34 2.98
N GLU A 70 -19.07 -3.87 3.94
CA GLU A 70 -19.98 -2.76 3.67
C GLU A 70 -19.19 -1.44 3.55
N ALA A 71 -19.72 -0.48 2.78
CA ALA A 71 -19.08 0.83 2.58
C ALA A 71 -18.74 1.57 3.90
N LYS A 72 -19.52 1.34 4.96
CA LYS A 72 -19.30 1.92 6.29
C LYS A 72 -18.02 1.39 6.98
N GLU A 73 -17.52 0.24 6.56
CA GLU A 73 -16.39 -0.47 7.17
C GLU A 73 -15.06 -0.14 6.46
N CYS A 74 -15.10 0.35 5.22
CA CYS A 74 -13.91 0.63 4.39
C CYS A 74 -12.88 1.51 5.09
N MET A 75 -13.32 2.56 5.79
CA MET A 75 -12.40 3.48 6.47
C MET A 75 -11.75 2.85 7.71
N ALA A 76 -12.45 1.94 8.39
CA ALA A 76 -11.88 1.21 9.52
C ALA A 76 -10.84 0.21 9.01
N PHE A 77 -11.17 -0.54 7.96
CA PHE A 77 -10.25 -1.44 7.28
C PHE A 77 -9.00 -0.71 6.76
N ALA A 78 -9.18 0.38 6.02
CA ALA A 78 -8.07 1.13 5.43
C ALA A 78 -7.09 1.67 6.50
N LYS A 79 -7.60 2.09 7.66
CA LYS A 79 -6.76 2.47 8.81
C LYS A 79 -5.95 1.28 9.34
N GLN A 80 -6.58 0.13 9.52
CA GLN A 80 -5.89 -1.08 9.98
C GLN A 80 -4.83 -1.55 8.98
N ALA A 81 -5.18 -1.61 7.70
CA ALA A 81 -4.26 -1.95 6.62
C ALA A 81 -3.06 -0.99 6.57
N TYR A 82 -3.30 0.32 6.69
CA TYR A 82 -2.21 1.30 6.77
C TYR A 82 -1.24 1.03 7.93
N MET A 83 -1.73 0.61 9.10
CA MET A 83 -0.86 0.30 10.24
C MET A 83 0.05 -0.89 9.95
N VAL A 84 -0.44 -1.90 9.23
CA VAL A 84 0.37 -3.04 8.78
C VAL A 84 1.49 -2.57 7.85
N PHE A 85 1.17 -1.73 6.87
CA PHE A 85 2.17 -1.18 5.95
C PHE A 85 3.17 -0.24 6.64
N HIS A 86 2.71 0.58 7.58
CA HIS A 86 3.58 1.43 8.39
C HIS A 86 4.61 0.59 9.17
N GLN A 87 4.18 -0.51 9.76
CA GLN A 87 5.09 -1.43 10.46
C GLN A 87 6.14 -2.03 9.51
N ALA A 88 5.71 -2.56 8.36
CA ALA A 88 6.64 -3.09 7.36
C ALA A 88 7.65 -2.03 6.88
N ILE A 89 7.21 -0.80 6.64
CA ILE A 89 8.09 0.32 6.26
C ILE A 89 9.09 0.65 7.37
N CYS A 90 8.65 0.65 8.63
CA CYS A 90 9.53 0.86 9.78
C CYS A 90 10.60 -0.24 9.90
N GLU A 91 10.29 -1.47 9.53
CA GLU A 91 11.25 -2.57 9.50
C GLU A 91 12.25 -2.43 8.35
N ILE A 92 11.79 -2.07 7.15
CA ILE A 92 12.65 -1.79 5.99
C ILE A 92 13.66 -0.68 6.33
N LYS A 93 13.21 0.42 6.94
CA LYS A 93 14.10 1.53 7.38
C LYS A 93 15.14 1.15 8.41
N LYS A 94 14.95 0.06 9.17
CA LYS A 94 15.95 -0.41 10.16
C LYS A 94 17.02 -1.28 9.50
N ASN A 95 16.65 -1.98 8.44
CA ASN A 95 17.53 -2.92 7.74
C ASN A 95 18.32 -2.27 6.60
N HIS A 96 17.95 -1.04 6.21
CA HIS A 96 18.53 -0.27 5.12
C HIS A 96 18.87 1.14 5.60
#